data_AF-A0A7S1GTR0-F1
#
_entry.id   AF-A0A7S1GTR0-F1
#
_cell.length_a   1.000
_cell.length_b   1.000
_cell.length_c   1.000
_cell.angle_alpha   90.00
_cell.angle_beta   90.00
_cell.angle_gamma   90.00
#
_symmetry.space_group_name_H-M   'P 1'
#
loop_
_entity.id
_entity.type
_entity.pdbx_description
1 polymer ?
#
loop_
_entity_poly.entity_id
_entity_poly.type
_entity_poly.pdbx_seq_one_letter_code
_entity_poly.pdbx_strand_id
1 'polypeptide(L)'
;DFGPAQVKDIVILDLSKRSFNLAQQLREYTKLYEVVKNERNKAVNMIQTSQQAAAEMKEKIGILQNEIEILQNESTAKDKALTVEHSLSTKSVVERDSVRSEVNKLLFVYKEKQQLVDQKIAEIDKLNSIINVVERDMVRLKKQYEQAVEERNYTGIQLIDRNDELCILYEKCNIQEQILRNGELELNKREEEMRVLRLELSRFEWLYGVTTKLLPELPKYKTEIDRLKLQLEEEKKRSEQLSYELETPSNLARYRLLKGKDLSMPEMLAKVAQLEDRLNLKKEQLLEKELVLEEVGSLSERLRTQAVEGREETLDIAKTVNEYQAKIKRITRRLMACVSELSMYQATSIKLEQEKADKIEMLDVAKERLEAGEAPTEDAEREWDRMQRRRDIRSEMIMRRQDEERQATTDFETTAVPRPNAYMPEDIALPRPYGAMAPFKPTEPGATMRHITKPQPREIEI
;
A
#
# COMPACT_ATOMS: atom_id res chain seq x y z
N ASP A 1 -116.29 51.56 162.11
CA ASP A 1 -115.57 52.83 162.33
C ASP A 1 -114.10 52.73 161.97
N PHE A 2 -113.56 53.82 161.38
CA PHE A 2 -112.20 54.13 160.87
C PHE A 2 -111.79 53.52 159.51
N GLY A 3 -111.35 54.25 158.46
CA GLY A 3 -111.13 55.70 158.19
C GLY A 3 -110.43 55.93 156.81
N PRO A 4 -110.64 57.07 156.11
CA PRO A 4 -110.37 57.29 154.67
C PRO A 4 -108.95 57.83 154.34
N ALA A 5 -107.91 57.03 154.57
CA ALA A 5 -106.51 57.39 154.20
C ALA A 5 -105.85 56.37 153.24
N GLN A 6 -106.33 55.13 153.16
CA GLN A 6 -105.67 54.07 152.38
C GLN A 6 -105.87 54.13 150.86
N VAL A 7 -106.86 54.89 150.35
CA VAL A 7 -107.16 54.92 148.91
C VAL A 7 -106.21 55.85 148.13
N LYS A 8 -105.72 56.93 148.73
CA LYS A 8 -104.80 57.86 148.05
C LYS A 8 -103.38 57.30 147.91
N ASP A 9 -102.89 56.57 148.91
CA ASP A 9 -101.56 55.98 148.88
C ASP A 9 -101.45 54.84 147.85
N ILE A 10 -102.55 54.10 147.61
CA ILE A 10 -102.59 53.05 146.58
C ILE A 10 -102.49 53.66 145.17
N VAL A 11 -103.14 54.80 144.90
CA VAL A 11 -103.09 55.46 143.58
C VAL A 11 -101.72 56.09 143.31
N ILE A 12 -101.07 56.66 144.33
CA ILE A 12 -99.71 57.22 144.20
C ILE A 12 -98.71 56.09 143.92
N LEU A 13 -98.85 54.94 144.58
CA LEU A 13 -97.99 53.78 144.34
C LEU A 13 -98.16 53.20 142.92
N ASP A 14 -99.39 53.20 142.40
CA ASP A 14 -99.70 52.69 141.06
C ASP A 14 -99.21 53.63 139.95
N LEU A 15 -99.35 54.95 140.12
CA LEU A 15 -98.78 55.94 139.19
C LEU A 15 -97.25 55.95 139.22
N SER A 16 -96.63 55.76 140.40
CA SER A 16 -95.17 55.63 140.53
C SER A 16 -94.65 54.36 139.86
N LYS A 17 -95.36 53.22 140.01
CA LYS A 17 -95.08 51.98 139.25
C LYS A 17 -95.22 52.19 137.75
N ARG A 18 -96.24 52.91 137.29
CA ARG A 18 -96.45 53.18 135.86
C ARG A 18 -95.37 54.09 135.29
N SER A 19 -94.95 55.11 136.03
CA SER A 19 -93.80 55.98 135.69
C SER A 19 -92.50 55.19 135.62
N PHE A 20 -92.25 54.33 136.61
CA PHE A 20 -91.08 53.45 136.63
C PHE A 20 -91.07 52.47 135.45
N ASN A 21 -92.21 51.83 135.15
CA ASN A 21 -92.36 50.95 134.00
C ASN A 21 -92.17 51.67 132.67
N LEU A 22 -92.71 52.89 132.51
CA LEU A 22 -92.49 53.71 131.31
C LEU A 22 -91.02 54.13 131.16
N ALA A 23 -90.35 54.50 132.26
CA ALA A 23 -88.93 54.84 132.25
C ALA A 23 -88.04 53.61 131.96
N GLN A 24 -88.46 52.41 132.41
CA GLN A 24 -87.80 51.16 132.08
C GLN A 24 -87.99 50.80 130.60
N GLN A 25 -89.20 50.90 130.08
CA GLN A 25 -89.51 50.70 128.65
C GLN A 25 -88.72 51.69 127.78
N LEU A 26 -88.61 52.96 128.16
CA LEU A 26 -87.85 53.95 127.41
C LEU A 26 -86.34 53.62 127.39
N ARG A 27 -85.80 53.10 128.51
CA ARG A 27 -84.42 52.59 128.57
C ARG A 27 -84.22 51.36 127.68
N GLU A 28 -85.18 50.44 127.67
CA GLU A 28 -85.15 49.26 126.80
C GLU A 28 -85.21 49.65 125.32
N TYR A 29 -86.08 50.59 124.92
CA TYR A 29 -86.14 51.12 123.56
C TYR A 29 -84.87 51.88 123.16
N THR A 30 -84.22 52.60 124.10
CA THR A 30 -82.96 53.29 123.83
C THR A 30 -81.83 52.28 123.57
N LYS A 31 -81.74 51.22 124.38
CA LYS A 31 -80.80 50.11 124.14
C LYS A 31 -81.06 49.42 122.80
N LEU A 32 -82.33 49.15 122.48
CA LEU A 32 -82.70 48.53 121.21
C LEU A 32 -82.32 49.43 120.03
N TYR A 33 -82.55 50.74 120.13
CA TYR A 33 -82.14 51.71 119.13
C TYR A 33 -80.61 51.76 118.96
N GLU A 34 -79.84 51.70 120.05
CA GLU A 34 -78.37 51.63 119.98
C GLU A 34 -77.90 50.34 119.30
N VAL A 35 -78.52 49.19 119.58
CA VAL A 35 -78.22 47.92 118.90
C VAL A 35 -78.50 48.04 117.40
N VAL A 36 -79.69 48.52 117.02
CA VAL A 36 -80.08 48.69 115.61
C VAL A 36 -79.18 49.71 114.91
N LYS A 37 -78.78 50.80 115.58
CA LYS A 37 -77.84 51.78 115.05
C LYS A 37 -76.45 51.16 114.84
N ASN A 38 -75.99 50.34 115.77
CA ASN A 38 -74.72 49.62 115.64
C ASN A 38 -74.76 48.57 114.52
N GLU A 39 -75.87 47.84 114.36
CA GLU A 39 -76.08 46.90 113.25
C GLU A 39 -76.17 47.62 111.91
N ARG A 40 -76.88 48.75 111.82
CA ARG A 40 -76.89 49.60 110.62
C ARG A 40 -75.47 50.07 110.28
N ASN A 41 -74.70 50.56 111.25
CA ASN A 41 -73.34 51.02 111.03
C ASN A 41 -72.42 49.86 110.57
N LYS A 42 -72.58 48.65 111.13
CA LYS A 42 -71.87 47.46 110.65
C LYS A 42 -72.27 47.11 109.22
N ALA A 43 -73.56 47.13 108.88
CA ALA A 43 -74.04 46.84 107.54
C ALA A 43 -73.54 47.86 106.51
N VAL A 44 -73.55 49.16 106.86
CA VAL A 44 -72.99 50.22 106.01
C VAL A 44 -71.49 50.03 105.80
N ASN A 45 -70.74 49.71 106.86
CA ASN A 45 -69.30 49.42 106.73
C ASN A 45 -69.06 48.18 105.84
N MET A 46 -69.83 47.10 105.99
CA MET A 46 -69.72 45.91 105.12
C MET A 46 -70.07 46.21 103.66
N ILE A 47 -71.09 47.06 103.42
CA ILE A 47 -71.43 47.51 102.07
C ILE A 47 -70.28 48.33 101.49
N GLN A 48 -69.71 49.25 102.25
CA GLN A 48 -68.60 50.09 101.80
C GLN A 48 -67.36 49.26 101.49
N THR A 49 -66.97 48.32 102.36
CA THR A 49 -65.82 47.43 102.09
C THR A 49 -66.08 46.52 100.89
N SER A 50 -67.31 46.00 100.74
CA SER A 50 -67.69 45.20 99.56
C SER A 50 -67.69 46.03 98.28
N GLN A 51 -68.13 47.29 98.32
CA GLN A 51 -68.10 48.19 97.17
C GLN A 51 -66.67 48.56 96.78
N GLN A 52 -65.81 48.83 97.76
CA GLN A 52 -64.38 49.06 97.53
C GLN A 52 -63.71 47.84 96.90
N ALA A 53 -63.93 46.64 97.47
CA ALA A 53 -63.40 45.39 96.91
C ALA A 53 -63.93 45.13 95.48
N ALA A 54 -65.20 45.43 95.21
CA ALA A 54 -65.77 45.31 93.87
C ALA A 54 -65.14 46.32 92.88
N ALA A 55 -64.80 47.53 93.32
CA ALA A 55 -64.12 48.52 92.50
C ALA A 55 -62.67 48.10 92.18
N GLU A 56 -61.92 47.65 93.19
CA GLU A 56 -60.55 47.11 93.02
C GLU A 56 -60.54 45.91 92.07
N MET A 57 -61.52 45.00 92.19
CA MET A 57 -61.65 43.85 91.28
C MET A 57 -62.00 44.28 89.85
N LYS A 58 -62.82 45.32 89.67
CA LYS A 58 -63.10 45.88 88.33
C LYS A 58 -61.86 46.49 87.71
N GLU A 59 -61.06 47.24 88.47
CA GLU A 59 -59.79 47.79 88.00
C GLU A 59 -58.82 46.68 87.59
N LYS A 60 -58.71 45.62 88.42
CA LYS A 60 -57.90 44.44 88.11
C LYS A 60 -58.35 43.73 86.83
N ILE A 61 -59.67 43.60 86.61
CA ILE A 61 -60.21 43.05 85.36
C ILE A 61 -59.80 43.93 84.17
N GLY A 62 -59.88 45.25 84.29
CA GLY A 62 -59.46 46.18 83.24
C GLY A 62 -57.97 46.07 82.90
N ILE A 63 -57.09 45.96 83.90
CA ILE A 63 -55.64 45.74 83.70
C ILE A 63 -55.39 44.41 82.98
N LEU A 64 -56.04 43.33 83.42
CA LEU A 64 -55.89 42.01 82.80
C LEU A 64 -56.43 41.98 81.36
N GLN A 65 -57.51 42.72 81.06
CA GLN A 65 -58.00 42.87 79.69
C GLN A 65 -56.99 43.58 78.80
N ASN A 66 -56.41 44.69 79.27
CA ASN A 66 -55.34 45.39 78.54
C ASN A 66 -54.11 44.49 78.33
N GLU A 67 -53.74 43.69 79.34
CA GLU A 67 -52.64 42.73 79.25
C GLU A 67 -52.94 41.63 78.21
N ILE A 68 -54.16 41.11 78.18
CA ILE A 68 -54.60 40.15 77.15
C ILE A 68 -54.50 40.78 75.76
N GLU A 69 -54.95 42.02 75.57
CA GLU A 69 -54.86 42.71 74.28
C GLU A 69 -53.40 42.95 73.85
N ILE A 70 -52.52 43.35 74.77
CA ILE A 70 -51.08 43.50 74.49
C ILE A 70 -50.46 42.16 74.07
N LEU A 71 -50.74 41.09 74.82
CA LEU A 71 -50.22 39.75 74.52
C LEU A 71 -50.78 39.21 73.20
N GLN A 72 -52.04 39.46 72.87
CA GLN A 72 -52.61 39.12 71.57
C GLN A 72 -51.92 39.88 70.43
N ASN A 73 -51.73 41.19 70.58
CA ASN A 73 -51.02 42.00 69.59
C ASN A 73 -49.57 41.53 69.42
N GLU A 74 -48.86 41.22 70.51
CA GLU A 74 -47.51 40.67 70.46
C GLU A 74 -47.47 39.29 69.79
N SER A 75 -48.42 38.40 70.11
CA SER A 75 -48.55 37.08 69.47
C SER A 75 -48.77 37.23 67.97
N THR A 76 -49.73 38.07 67.54
CA THR A 76 -49.99 38.27 66.11
C THR A 76 -48.81 38.92 65.38
N ALA A 77 -48.06 39.81 66.03
CA ALA A 77 -46.84 40.38 65.48
C ALA A 77 -45.74 39.32 65.31
N LYS A 78 -45.55 38.44 66.31
CA LYS A 78 -44.62 37.30 66.23
C LYS A 78 -45.04 36.30 65.15
N ASP A 79 -46.32 35.99 65.03
CA ASP A 79 -46.84 35.10 63.98
C ASP A 79 -46.56 35.68 62.59
N LYS A 80 -46.80 36.98 62.39
CA LYS A 80 -46.46 37.67 61.13
C LYS A 80 -44.96 37.61 60.85
N ALA A 81 -44.11 37.93 61.83
CA ALA A 81 -42.66 37.85 61.66
C ALA A 81 -42.19 36.43 61.32
N LEU A 82 -42.75 35.41 61.99
CA LEU A 82 -42.47 34.01 61.74
C LEU A 82 -42.86 33.60 60.32
N THR A 83 -44.02 34.04 59.82
CA THR A 83 -44.44 33.74 58.43
C THR A 83 -43.51 34.36 57.40
N VAL A 84 -43.01 35.58 57.64
CA VAL A 84 -42.03 36.25 56.77
C VAL A 84 -40.73 35.46 56.74
N GLU A 85 -40.19 35.10 57.90
CA GLU A 85 -38.95 34.29 58.00
C GLU A 85 -39.10 32.92 57.35
N HIS A 86 -40.24 32.23 57.54
CA HIS A 86 -40.52 30.98 56.83
C HIS A 86 -40.53 31.16 55.30
N SER A 87 -41.13 32.25 54.81
CA SER A 87 -41.16 32.54 53.38
C SER A 87 -39.76 32.82 52.81
N LEU A 88 -38.92 33.55 53.55
CA LEU A 88 -37.53 33.86 53.17
C LEU A 88 -36.66 32.61 53.18
N SER A 89 -36.78 31.78 54.23
CA SER A 89 -36.08 30.50 54.32
C SER A 89 -36.47 29.56 53.17
N THR A 90 -37.76 29.48 52.84
CA THR A 90 -38.25 28.68 51.72
C THR A 90 -37.67 29.17 50.39
N LYS A 91 -37.66 30.49 50.13
CA LYS A 91 -37.04 31.07 48.93
C LYS A 91 -35.54 30.73 48.85
N SER A 92 -34.81 30.87 49.96
CA SER A 92 -33.38 30.55 50.03
C SER A 92 -33.10 29.05 49.78
N VAL A 93 -33.95 28.15 50.26
CA VAL A 93 -33.85 26.71 49.97
C VAL A 93 -34.02 26.44 48.48
N VAL A 94 -35.05 27.02 47.85
CA VAL A 94 -35.32 26.85 46.42
C VAL A 94 -34.17 27.38 45.56
N GLU A 95 -33.63 28.57 45.89
CA GLU A 95 -32.47 29.13 45.19
C GLU A 95 -31.23 28.25 45.32
N ARG A 96 -30.95 27.76 46.54
CA ARG A 96 -29.83 26.85 46.79
C ARG A 96 -29.96 25.55 46.00
N ASP A 97 -31.14 24.97 45.94
CA ASP A 97 -31.39 23.72 45.21
C ASP A 97 -31.32 23.93 43.69
N SER A 98 -31.78 25.08 43.19
CA SER A 98 -31.59 25.48 41.79
C SER A 98 -30.11 25.57 41.42
N VAL A 99 -29.32 26.30 42.22
CA VAL A 99 -27.86 26.44 41.98
C VAL A 99 -27.16 25.09 42.09
N ARG A 100 -27.53 24.24 43.07
CA ARG A 100 -27.00 22.88 43.18
C ARG A 100 -27.29 22.04 41.95
N SER A 101 -28.51 22.12 41.41
CA SER A 101 -28.85 21.42 40.17
C SER A 101 -28.01 21.92 38.99
N GLU A 102 -27.77 23.22 38.89
CA GLU A 102 -26.95 23.80 37.83
C GLU A 102 -25.48 23.41 37.95
N VAL A 103 -24.91 23.45 39.17
CA VAL A 103 -23.55 22.98 39.45
C VAL A 103 -23.40 21.51 39.06
N ASN A 104 -24.37 20.65 39.39
CA ASN A 104 -24.34 19.24 39.02
C ASN A 104 -24.38 19.05 37.50
N LYS A 105 -25.19 19.84 36.77
CA LYS A 105 -25.22 19.81 35.30
C LYS A 105 -23.88 20.22 34.70
N LEU A 106 -23.29 21.32 35.17
CA LEU A 106 -21.97 21.78 34.71
C LEU A 106 -20.87 20.77 35.02
N LEU A 107 -20.92 20.11 36.18
CA LEU A 107 -19.96 19.09 36.58
C LEU A 107 -20.07 17.84 35.70
N PHE A 108 -21.27 17.46 35.27
CA PHE A 108 -21.47 16.39 34.30
C PHE A 108 -20.84 16.73 32.95
N VAL A 109 -21.12 17.93 32.42
CA VAL A 109 -20.53 18.39 31.16
C VAL A 109 -19.00 18.47 31.27
N TYR A 110 -18.46 18.96 32.39
CA TYR A 110 -17.03 18.99 32.62
C TYR A 110 -16.41 17.59 32.56
N LYS A 111 -17.04 16.58 33.19
CA LYS A 111 -16.56 15.19 33.15
C LYS A 111 -16.59 14.62 31.73
N GLU A 112 -17.64 14.88 30.95
CA GLU A 112 -17.69 14.45 29.54
C GLU A 112 -16.58 15.08 28.71
N LYS A 113 -16.33 16.39 28.88
CA LYS A 113 -15.22 17.08 28.20
C LYS A 113 -13.86 16.55 28.65
N GLN A 114 -13.69 16.24 29.94
CA GLN A 114 -12.47 15.65 30.45
C GLN A 114 -12.22 14.27 29.83
N GLN A 115 -13.24 13.42 29.75
CA GLN A 115 -13.13 12.11 29.08
C GLN A 115 -12.76 12.26 27.59
N LEU A 116 -13.32 13.25 26.90
CA LEU A 116 -12.96 13.54 25.51
C LEU A 116 -11.50 13.97 25.39
N VAL A 117 -11.01 14.82 26.30
CA VAL A 117 -9.59 15.22 26.34
C VAL A 117 -8.71 14.00 26.56
N ASP A 118 -9.03 13.13 27.52
CA ASP A 118 -8.25 11.92 27.80
C ASP A 118 -8.21 10.97 26.59
N GLN A 119 -9.34 10.81 25.88
CA GLN A 119 -9.40 10.05 24.63
C GLN A 119 -8.50 10.65 23.54
N LYS A 120 -8.47 11.98 23.42
CA LYS A 120 -7.63 12.68 22.44
C LYS A 120 -6.14 12.59 22.79
N ILE A 121 -5.80 12.63 24.07
CA ILE A 121 -4.41 12.39 24.52
C ILE A 121 -3.97 10.97 24.11
N ALA A 122 -4.79 9.96 24.36
CA ALA A 122 -4.47 8.58 23.96
C ALA A 122 -4.35 8.41 22.43
N GLU A 123 -5.17 9.13 21.66
CA GLU A 123 -5.07 9.14 20.19
C GLU A 123 -3.78 9.82 19.71
N ILE A 124 -3.39 10.93 20.33
CA ILE A 124 -2.11 11.63 20.07
C ILE A 124 -0.93 10.69 20.36
N ASP A 125 -0.93 10.00 21.50
CA ASP A 125 0.15 9.07 21.86
C ASP A 125 0.27 7.91 20.86
N LYS A 126 -0.87 7.39 20.40
CA LYS A 126 -0.91 6.36 19.35
C LYS A 126 -0.33 6.87 18.03
N LEU A 127 -0.73 8.07 17.60
CA LEU A 127 -0.20 8.68 16.37
C LEU A 127 1.30 8.97 16.49
N ASN A 128 1.77 9.48 17.62
CA ASN A 128 3.19 9.69 17.88
C ASN A 128 3.99 8.38 17.82
N SER A 129 3.45 7.28 18.35
CA SER A 129 4.07 5.95 18.24
C SER A 129 4.20 5.51 16.78
N ILE A 130 3.15 5.71 15.97
CA ILE A 130 3.17 5.40 14.53
C ILE A 130 4.21 6.26 13.80
N ILE A 131 4.26 7.57 14.09
CA ILE A 131 5.24 8.50 13.51
C ILE A 131 6.66 7.99 13.80
N ASN A 132 6.97 7.64 15.05
CA ASN A 132 8.27 7.11 15.45
C ASN A 132 8.64 5.79 14.74
N VAL A 133 7.66 4.95 14.40
CA VAL A 133 7.90 3.73 13.60
C VAL A 133 8.24 4.10 12.15
N VAL A 134 7.42 4.97 11.54
CA VAL A 134 7.61 5.41 10.16
C VAL A 134 8.93 6.16 9.97
N GLU A 135 9.33 7.01 10.92
CA GLU A 135 10.61 7.71 10.90
C GLU A 135 11.80 6.73 10.95
N ARG A 136 11.72 5.69 11.79
CA ARG A 136 12.75 4.64 11.83
C ARG A 136 12.82 3.85 10.54
N ASP A 137 11.67 3.50 9.96
CA ASP A 137 11.61 2.81 8.68
C ASP A 137 12.14 3.67 7.53
N MET A 138 11.87 4.98 7.53
CA MET A 138 12.40 5.94 6.57
C MET A 138 13.93 6.01 6.64
N VAL A 139 14.50 6.11 7.84
CA VAL A 139 15.96 6.12 8.03
C VAL A 139 16.58 4.80 7.58
N ARG A 140 15.95 3.66 7.90
CA ARG A 140 16.41 2.34 7.44
C ARG A 140 16.41 2.25 5.92
N LEU A 141 15.32 2.68 5.27
CA LEU A 141 15.18 2.66 3.82
C LEU A 141 16.21 3.56 3.14
N LYS A 142 16.47 4.76 3.68
CA LYS A 142 17.49 5.66 3.17
C LYS A 142 18.88 5.00 3.20
N LYS A 143 19.23 4.36 4.33
CA LYS A 143 20.51 3.64 4.46
C LYS A 143 20.63 2.48 3.48
N GLN A 144 19.56 1.71 3.28
CA GLN A 144 19.54 0.62 2.31
C GLN A 144 19.71 1.14 0.87
N TYR A 145 19.07 2.26 0.55
CA TYR A 145 19.22 2.90 -0.76
C TYR A 145 20.65 3.40 -0.98
N GLU A 146 21.25 4.06 0.01
CA GLU A 146 22.65 4.50 -0.04
C GLU A 146 23.59 3.32 -0.29
N GLN A 147 23.42 2.22 0.45
CA GLN A 147 24.20 0.99 0.25
C GLN A 147 24.02 0.40 -1.15
N ALA A 148 22.79 0.31 -1.65
CA ALA A 148 22.52 -0.20 -3.00
C ALA A 148 23.15 0.68 -4.08
N VAL A 149 23.18 2.01 -3.88
CA VAL A 149 23.85 2.94 -4.79
C VAL A 149 25.37 2.76 -4.74
N GLU A 150 25.96 2.59 -3.55
CA GLU A 150 27.39 2.29 -3.39
C GLU A 150 27.77 0.97 -4.08
N GLU A 151 27.01 -0.10 -3.88
CA GLU A 151 27.21 -1.40 -4.53
C GLU A 151 27.10 -1.30 -6.06
N ARG A 152 26.09 -0.57 -6.56
CA ARG A 152 25.93 -0.32 -7.99
C ARG A 152 27.12 0.48 -8.56
N ASN A 153 27.59 1.50 -7.86
CA ASN A 153 28.71 2.30 -8.32
C ASN A 153 30.01 1.49 -8.28
N TYR A 154 30.23 0.69 -7.25
CA TYR A 154 31.36 -0.21 -7.13
C TYR A 154 31.40 -1.25 -8.25
N THR A 155 30.28 -1.91 -8.52
CA THR A 155 30.15 -2.84 -9.66
C THR A 155 30.31 -2.13 -11.01
N GLY A 156 29.83 -0.89 -11.13
CA GLY A 156 30.07 -0.04 -12.29
C GLY A 156 31.55 0.23 -12.55
N ILE A 157 32.32 0.57 -11.50
CA ILE A 157 33.78 0.78 -11.60
C ILE A 157 34.46 -0.53 -12.02
N GLN A 158 34.15 -1.65 -11.38
CA GLN A 158 34.74 -2.94 -11.75
C GLN A 158 34.46 -3.32 -13.21
N LEU A 159 33.27 -3.01 -13.73
CA LEU A 159 32.93 -3.28 -15.12
C LEU A 159 33.77 -2.45 -16.08
N ILE A 160 34.03 -1.17 -15.73
CA ILE A 160 34.92 -0.29 -16.50
C ILE A 160 36.34 -0.86 -16.47
N ASP A 161 36.88 -1.20 -15.30
CA ASP A 161 38.23 -1.76 -15.17
C ASP A 161 38.40 -3.04 -16.02
N ARG A 162 37.39 -3.93 -16.00
CA ARG A 162 37.41 -5.16 -16.82
C ARG A 162 37.29 -4.90 -18.31
N ASN A 163 36.56 -3.85 -18.71
CA ASN A 163 36.47 -3.44 -20.11
C ASN A 163 37.81 -2.84 -20.59
N ASP A 164 38.47 -2.04 -19.75
CA ASP A 164 39.80 -1.50 -20.03
C ASP A 164 40.84 -2.62 -20.14
N GLU A 165 40.81 -3.62 -19.24
CA GLU A 165 41.62 -4.83 -19.34
C GLU A 165 41.39 -5.57 -20.67
N LEU A 166 40.12 -5.74 -21.09
CA LEU A 166 39.79 -6.36 -22.38
C LEU A 166 40.32 -5.57 -23.56
N CYS A 167 40.18 -4.24 -23.56
CA CYS A 167 40.74 -3.37 -24.60
C CYS A 167 42.25 -3.54 -24.72
N ILE A 168 42.97 -3.57 -23.58
CA ILE A 168 44.41 -3.80 -23.56
C ILE A 168 44.76 -5.18 -24.13
N LEU A 169 43.98 -6.21 -23.80
CA LEU A 169 44.20 -7.57 -24.31
C LEU A 169 43.97 -7.67 -25.82
N TYR A 170 42.93 -7.02 -26.35
CA TYR A 170 42.70 -6.96 -27.80
C TYR A 170 43.85 -6.27 -28.54
N GLU A 171 44.34 -5.14 -28.03
CA GLU A 171 45.46 -4.43 -28.63
C GLU A 171 46.73 -5.30 -28.61
N LYS A 172 47.01 -5.97 -27.50
CA LYS A 172 48.13 -6.93 -27.39
C LYS A 172 47.99 -8.09 -28.38
N CYS A 173 46.79 -8.65 -28.53
CA CYS A 173 46.53 -9.74 -29.46
C CYS A 173 46.78 -9.28 -30.90
N ASN A 174 46.30 -8.10 -31.28
CA ASN A 174 46.50 -7.52 -32.61
C ASN A 174 47.99 -7.28 -32.90
N ILE A 175 48.75 -6.75 -31.94
CA ILE A 175 50.20 -6.57 -32.07
C ILE A 175 50.90 -7.93 -32.24
N GLN A 176 50.53 -8.94 -31.45
CA GLN A 176 51.11 -10.28 -31.55
C GLN A 176 50.80 -10.94 -32.88
N GLU A 177 49.59 -10.80 -33.39
CA GLU A 177 49.18 -11.31 -34.71
C GLU A 177 50.00 -10.66 -35.83
N GLN A 178 50.24 -9.35 -35.76
CA GLN A 178 51.11 -8.65 -36.70
C GLN A 178 52.56 -9.13 -36.63
N ILE A 179 53.09 -9.38 -35.41
CA ILE A 179 54.43 -9.94 -35.22
C ILE A 179 54.52 -11.35 -35.83
N LEU A 180 53.51 -12.20 -35.60
CA LEU A 180 53.45 -13.56 -36.15
C LEU A 180 53.43 -13.53 -37.68
N ARG A 181 52.60 -12.68 -38.28
CA ARG A 181 52.52 -12.52 -39.73
C ARG A 181 53.85 -12.06 -40.34
N ASN A 182 54.52 -11.11 -39.68
CA ASN A 182 55.85 -10.68 -40.12
C ASN A 182 56.89 -11.80 -39.96
N GLY A 183 56.82 -12.57 -38.88
CA GLY A 183 57.67 -13.72 -38.64
C GLY A 183 57.49 -14.83 -39.69
N GLU A 184 56.24 -15.11 -40.07
CA GLU A 184 55.90 -16.07 -41.12
C GLU A 184 56.43 -15.63 -42.49
N LEU A 185 56.31 -14.34 -42.83
CA LEU A 185 56.90 -13.79 -44.05
C LEU A 185 58.43 -13.93 -44.08
N GLU A 186 59.12 -13.66 -42.97
CA GLU A 186 60.57 -13.85 -42.88
C GLU A 186 60.97 -15.32 -42.93
N LEU A 187 60.21 -16.22 -42.29
CA LEU A 187 60.42 -17.67 -42.39
C LEU A 187 60.30 -18.14 -43.85
N ASN A 188 59.24 -17.74 -44.55
CA ASN A 188 59.04 -18.09 -45.96
C ASN A 188 60.19 -17.60 -46.84
N LYS A 189 60.73 -16.40 -46.59
CA LYS A 189 61.94 -15.93 -47.30
C LYS A 189 63.14 -16.82 -47.05
N ARG A 190 63.39 -17.20 -45.78
CA ARG A 190 64.50 -18.10 -45.43
C ARG A 190 64.32 -19.50 -46.00
N GLU A 191 63.09 -19.99 -46.07
CA GLU A 191 62.77 -21.26 -46.72
C GLU A 191 63.07 -21.23 -48.23
N GLU A 192 62.71 -20.15 -48.92
CA GLU A 192 63.06 -20.01 -50.34
C GLU A 192 64.57 -19.87 -50.54
N GLU A 193 65.27 -19.09 -49.70
CA GLU A 193 66.74 -19.03 -49.72
C GLU A 193 67.37 -20.43 -49.52
N MET A 194 66.88 -21.22 -48.55
CA MET A 194 67.32 -22.60 -48.35
C MET A 194 67.03 -23.47 -49.57
N ARG A 195 65.87 -23.28 -50.22
CA ARG A 195 65.49 -24.02 -51.43
C ARG A 195 66.45 -23.73 -52.58
N VAL A 196 66.77 -22.46 -52.82
CA VAL A 196 67.74 -22.03 -53.83
C VAL A 196 69.12 -22.60 -53.53
N LEU A 197 69.60 -22.49 -52.28
CA LEU A 197 70.89 -23.03 -51.89
C LEU A 197 70.96 -24.56 -52.05
N ARG A 198 69.88 -25.30 -51.77
CA ARG A 198 69.82 -26.75 -52.02
C ARG A 198 69.90 -27.09 -53.49
N LEU A 199 69.24 -26.31 -54.37
CA LEU A 199 69.34 -26.48 -55.82
C LEU A 199 70.76 -26.21 -56.32
N GLU A 200 71.40 -25.14 -55.84
CA GLU A 200 72.80 -24.83 -56.17
C GLU A 200 73.74 -25.93 -55.70
N LEU A 201 73.56 -26.42 -54.47
CA LEU A 201 74.37 -27.50 -53.91
C LEU A 201 74.22 -28.78 -54.74
N SER A 202 72.99 -29.16 -55.10
CA SER A 202 72.74 -30.31 -55.98
C SER A 202 73.38 -30.16 -57.36
N ARG A 203 73.34 -28.95 -57.94
CA ARG A 203 74.04 -28.64 -59.19
C ARG A 203 75.56 -28.82 -59.05
N PHE A 204 76.15 -28.33 -57.95
CA PHE A 204 77.57 -28.49 -57.69
C PHE A 204 77.96 -29.96 -57.44
N GLU A 205 77.14 -30.72 -56.73
CA GLU A 205 77.31 -32.17 -56.54
C GLU A 205 77.27 -32.91 -57.88
N TRP A 206 76.32 -32.57 -58.77
CA TRP A 206 76.25 -33.14 -60.11
C TRP A 206 77.49 -32.79 -60.93
N LEU A 207 77.90 -31.51 -60.95
CA LEU A 207 79.08 -31.05 -61.67
C LEU A 207 80.35 -31.74 -61.16
N TYR A 208 80.47 -31.88 -59.84
CA TYR A 208 81.54 -32.64 -59.20
C TYR A 208 81.51 -34.11 -59.62
N GLY A 209 80.34 -34.75 -59.65
CA GLY A 209 80.20 -36.13 -60.10
C GLY A 209 80.60 -36.33 -61.57
N VAL A 210 80.20 -35.41 -62.46
CA VAL A 210 80.58 -35.44 -63.89
C VAL A 210 82.08 -35.23 -64.05
N THR A 211 82.64 -34.19 -63.47
CA THR A 211 84.08 -33.90 -63.56
C THR A 211 84.94 -35.03 -63.00
N THR A 212 84.52 -35.63 -61.88
CA THR A 212 85.19 -36.80 -61.29
C THR A 212 85.17 -38.01 -62.25
N LYS A 213 84.08 -38.20 -63.02
CA LYS A 213 84.00 -39.26 -64.04
C LYS A 213 84.83 -38.96 -65.31
N LEU A 214 85.03 -37.70 -65.67
CA LEU A 214 85.89 -37.30 -66.80
C LEU A 214 87.39 -37.34 -66.43
N LEU A 215 87.72 -37.24 -65.15
CA LEU A 215 89.10 -37.19 -64.66
C LEU A 215 89.97 -38.39 -65.12
N PRO A 216 89.50 -39.65 -65.16
CA PRO A 216 90.27 -40.80 -65.63
C PRO A 216 90.47 -40.88 -67.15
N GLU A 217 89.66 -40.18 -67.94
CA GLU A 217 89.82 -40.11 -69.41
C GLU A 217 90.86 -39.06 -69.80
N LEU A 218 91.12 -38.07 -68.94
CA LEU A 218 92.09 -36.99 -69.20
C LEU A 218 93.53 -37.51 -69.47
N PRO A 219 94.07 -38.50 -68.72
CA PRO A 219 95.36 -39.12 -69.05
C PRO A 219 95.34 -39.86 -70.38
N LYS A 220 94.23 -40.50 -70.76
CA LYS A 220 94.11 -41.20 -72.06
C LYS A 220 94.16 -40.21 -73.20
N TYR A 221 93.36 -39.13 -73.14
CA TYR A 221 93.44 -38.05 -74.12
C TYR A 221 94.83 -37.41 -74.15
N LYS A 222 95.50 -37.29 -73.00
CA LYS A 222 96.88 -36.80 -72.95
C LYS A 222 97.85 -37.74 -73.69
N THR A 223 97.76 -39.05 -73.46
CA THR A 223 98.57 -40.03 -74.21
C THR A 223 98.24 -40.09 -75.69
N GLU A 224 96.97 -39.91 -76.06
CA GLU A 224 96.52 -39.89 -77.45
C GLU A 224 96.98 -38.63 -78.17
N ILE A 225 96.95 -37.46 -77.53
CA ILE A 225 97.56 -36.22 -78.03
C ILE A 225 99.06 -36.43 -78.25
N ASP A 226 99.76 -37.05 -77.30
CA ASP A 226 101.19 -37.28 -77.42
C ASP A 226 101.51 -38.30 -78.53
N ARG A 227 100.68 -39.34 -78.71
CA ARG A 227 100.75 -40.29 -79.83
C ARG A 227 100.45 -39.63 -81.18
N LEU A 228 99.39 -38.84 -81.29
CA LEU A 228 99.01 -38.14 -82.51
C LEU A 228 100.06 -37.11 -82.91
N LYS A 229 100.71 -36.45 -81.95
CA LYS A 229 101.88 -35.60 -82.21
C LYS A 229 103.03 -36.40 -82.80
N LEU A 230 103.28 -37.61 -82.29
CA LEU A 230 104.35 -38.48 -82.79
C LEU A 230 104.02 -39.02 -84.20
N GLN A 231 102.77 -39.45 -84.44
CA GLN A 231 102.29 -39.87 -85.75
C GLN A 231 102.27 -38.73 -86.77
N LEU A 232 101.93 -37.51 -86.35
CA LEU A 232 102.02 -36.33 -87.20
C LEU A 232 103.47 -36.06 -87.60
N GLU A 233 104.42 -36.25 -86.68
CA GLU A 233 105.83 -36.12 -86.98
C GLU A 233 106.33 -37.22 -87.93
N GLU A 234 105.83 -38.45 -87.79
CA GLU A 234 106.10 -39.57 -88.71
C GLU A 234 105.47 -39.37 -90.09
N GLU A 235 104.21 -38.95 -90.18
CA GLU A 235 103.53 -38.67 -91.44
C GLU A 235 104.07 -37.41 -92.13
N LYS A 236 104.60 -36.43 -91.39
CA LYS A 236 105.41 -35.36 -91.99
C LYS A 236 106.65 -35.93 -92.67
N LYS A 237 107.41 -36.80 -91.99
CA LYS A 237 108.57 -37.49 -92.58
C LYS A 237 108.18 -38.38 -93.76
N ARG A 238 107.01 -39.02 -93.70
CA ARG A 238 106.46 -39.88 -94.77
C ARG A 238 105.96 -39.07 -95.95
N SER A 239 105.36 -37.90 -95.71
CA SER A 239 104.99 -36.93 -96.74
C SER A 239 106.23 -36.32 -97.40
N GLU A 240 107.32 -36.10 -96.66
CA GLU A 240 108.61 -35.74 -97.24
C GLU A 240 109.13 -36.87 -98.16
N GLN A 241 109.01 -38.14 -97.76
CA GLN A 241 109.36 -39.31 -98.58
C GLN A 241 108.43 -39.49 -99.80
N LEU A 242 107.12 -39.35 -99.63
CA LEU A 242 106.14 -39.46 -100.71
C LEU A 242 106.21 -38.27 -101.66
N SER A 243 106.58 -37.07 -101.19
CA SER A 243 106.91 -35.93 -102.06
C SER A 243 108.13 -36.26 -102.93
N TYR A 244 109.11 -36.96 -102.37
CA TYR A 244 110.27 -37.48 -103.10
C TYR A 244 109.87 -38.57 -104.12
N GLU A 245 108.90 -39.45 -103.79
CA GLU A 245 108.37 -40.47 -104.71
C GLU A 245 107.42 -39.90 -105.78
N LEU A 246 106.62 -38.86 -105.47
CA LEU A 246 105.72 -38.12 -106.37
C LEU A 246 106.49 -37.34 -107.45
N GLU A 247 107.73 -36.98 -107.20
CA GLU A 247 108.64 -36.42 -108.22
C GLU A 247 109.09 -37.48 -109.27
N THR A 248 108.63 -38.73 -109.16
CA THR A 248 108.94 -39.85 -110.08
C THR A 248 107.70 -40.28 -110.90
N PRO A 249 107.64 -40.06 -112.23
CA PRO A 249 106.40 -40.23 -113.01
C PRO A 249 106.34 -41.60 -113.73
N SER A 250 105.72 -42.63 -113.14
CA SER A 250 105.32 -43.87 -113.87
C SER A 250 104.33 -44.76 -113.12
N ASN A 251 103.08 -44.32 -112.92
CA ASN A 251 102.01 -45.32 -112.71
C ASN A 251 100.63 -44.88 -113.23
N LEU A 252 100.07 -45.71 -114.10
CA LEU A 252 98.96 -45.43 -115.04
C LEU A 252 97.67 -46.19 -114.72
N ALA A 253 97.57 -46.81 -113.55
CA ALA A 253 96.38 -47.55 -113.16
C ALA A 253 95.80 -46.95 -111.90
N ARG A 254 94.55 -46.47 -111.94
CA ARG A 254 93.57 -46.91 -110.92
C ARG A 254 92.11 -46.45 -111.06
N TYR A 255 91.47 -46.55 -112.23
CA TYR A 255 90.00 -46.64 -112.17
C TYR A 255 89.33 -47.44 -113.28
N ARG A 256 88.43 -48.36 -112.88
CA ARG A 256 87.19 -48.73 -113.62
C ARG A 256 86.12 -49.39 -112.72
N LEU A 257 84.85 -49.15 -113.06
CA LEU A 257 83.60 -49.40 -112.31
C LEU A 257 82.65 -50.37 -113.07
N LEU A 258 81.80 -51.15 -112.37
CA LEU A 258 80.69 -51.96 -112.92
C LEU A 258 79.44 -51.92 -112.01
N LYS A 259 78.24 -52.07 -112.62
CA LYS A 259 76.89 -51.66 -112.14
C LYS A 259 75.98 -52.80 -111.64
N GLY A 260 75.06 -52.45 -110.73
CA GLY A 260 73.80 -53.11 -110.34
C GLY A 260 72.99 -52.21 -109.38
N LYS A 261 71.65 -52.25 -109.39
CA LYS A 261 70.75 -51.38 -108.58
C LYS A 261 70.13 -52.16 -107.41
N ASP A 262 70.45 -51.73 -106.18
CA ASP A 262 69.71 -51.95 -104.93
C ASP A 262 69.20 -50.58 -104.43
N LEU A 263 68.08 -50.56 -103.67
CA LEU A 263 67.54 -49.31 -103.08
C LEU A 263 68.61 -48.64 -102.20
N SER A 264 68.77 -47.33 -102.31
CA SER A 264 69.90 -46.63 -101.70
C SER A 264 69.73 -46.42 -100.19
N MET A 265 70.82 -46.58 -99.43
CA MET A 265 70.90 -46.25 -97.99
C MET A 265 70.29 -44.88 -97.61
N PRO A 266 70.44 -43.79 -98.41
CA PRO A 266 69.75 -42.53 -98.10
C PRO A 266 68.22 -42.58 -98.25
N GLU A 267 67.64 -43.43 -99.10
CA GLU A 267 66.18 -43.56 -99.23
C GLU A 267 65.56 -44.39 -98.08
N MET A 268 66.32 -45.36 -97.56
CA MET A 268 65.93 -46.13 -96.36
C MET A 268 66.12 -45.29 -95.08
N LEU A 269 67.23 -44.54 -94.97
CA LEU A 269 67.47 -43.58 -93.89
C LEU A 269 66.46 -42.42 -93.93
N ALA A 270 66.04 -41.94 -95.10
CA ALA A 270 64.99 -40.94 -95.22
C ALA A 270 63.63 -41.46 -94.72
N LYS A 271 63.32 -42.74 -94.94
CA LYS A 271 62.07 -43.35 -94.44
C LYS A 271 62.11 -43.61 -92.94
N VAL A 272 63.28 -43.99 -92.40
CA VAL A 272 63.51 -44.15 -90.95
C VAL A 272 63.43 -42.79 -90.25
N ALA A 273 64.13 -41.77 -90.75
CA ALA A 273 64.07 -40.40 -90.22
C ALA A 273 62.64 -39.84 -90.22
N GLN A 274 61.86 -40.06 -91.30
CA GLN A 274 60.48 -39.61 -91.37
C GLN A 274 59.56 -40.28 -90.34
N LEU A 275 59.83 -41.54 -89.97
CA LEU A 275 59.07 -42.26 -88.94
C LEU A 275 59.53 -41.89 -87.53
N GLU A 276 60.83 -41.64 -87.33
CA GLU A 276 61.41 -41.16 -86.07
C GLU A 276 60.92 -39.74 -85.73
N ASP A 277 60.88 -38.84 -86.70
CA ASP A 277 60.33 -37.48 -86.52
C ASP A 277 58.85 -37.52 -86.14
N ARG A 278 58.07 -38.40 -86.77
CA ARG A 278 56.63 -38.57 -86.47
C ARG A 278 56.40 -39.18 -85.09
N LEU A 279 57.31 -40.03 -84.62
CA LEU A 279 57.27 -40.63 -83.29
C LEU A 279 57.65 -39.60 -82.21
N ASN A 280 58.68 -38.78 -82.46
CA ASN A 280 59.11 -37.73 -81.54
C ASN A 280 58.03 -36.65 -81.36
N LEU A 281 57.40 -36.21 -82.46
CA LEU A 281 56.27 -35.28 -82.40
C LEU A 281 55.10 -35.82 -81.55
N LYS A 282 54.84 -37.12 -81.59
CA LYS A 282 53.78 -37.75 -80.78
C LYS A 282 54.17 -37.93 -79.31
N LYS A 283 55.46 -38.10 -79.01
CA LYS A 283 55.97 -38.15 -77.62
C LYS A 283 55.92 -36.77 -76.96
N GLU A 284 56.28 -35.71 -77.67
CA GLU A 284 56.17 -34.33 -77.18
C GLU A 284 54.71 -33.96 -76.87
N GLN A 285 53.78 -34.27 -77.79
CA GLN A 285 52.34 -34.06 -77.58
C GLN A 285 51.75 -34.85 -76.39
N LEU A 286 52.34 -36.00 -76.05
CA LEU A 286 51.91 -36.78 -74.89
C LEU A 286 52.40 -36.12 -73.59
N LEU A 287 53.67 -35.69 -73.56
CA LEU A 287 54.29 -35.03 -72.42
C LEU A 287 53.58 -33.71 -72.06
N GLU A 288 53.22 -32.91 -73.07
CA GLU A 288 52.43 -31.69 -72.85
C GLU A 288 51.06 -31.99 -72.23
N LYS A 289 50.39 -33.05 -72.68
CA LYS A 289 49.07 -33.43 -72.15
C LYS A 289 49.15 -34.03 -70.74
N GLU A 290 50.21 -34.76 -70.42
CA GLU A 290 50.45 -35.26 -69.06
C GLU A 290 50.74 -34.12 -68.08
N LEU A 291 51.53 -33.12 -68.48
CA LEU A 291 51.80 -31.93 -67.65
C LEU A 291 50.52 -31.13 -67.38
N VAL A 292 49.68 -30.92 -68.40
CA VAL A 292 48.39 -30.24 -68.25
C VAL A 292 47.44 -31.04 -67.36
N LEU A 293 47.43 -32.37 -67.47
CA LEU A 293 46.61 -33.23 -66.62
C LEU A 293 47.04 -33.14 -65.14
N GLU A 294 48.34 -33.10 -64.88
CA GLU A 294 48.88 -32.98 -63.52
C GLU A 294 48.57 -31.61 -62.91
N GLU A 295 48.72 -30.52 -63.67
CA GLU A 295 48.34 -29.18 -63.22
C GLU A 295 46.85 -29.07 -62.94
N VAL A 296 45.99 -29.52 -63.87
CA VAL A 296 44.52 -29.50 -63.70
C VAL A 296 44.10 -30.41 -62.54
N GLY A 297 44.72 -31.57 -62.38
CA GLY A 297 44.50 -32.48 -61.26
C GLY A 297 44.83 -31.81 -59.92
N SER A 298 46.00 -31.18 -59.83
CA SER A 298 46.41 -30.45 -58.61
C SER A 298 45.49 -29.28 -58.28
N LEU A 299 44.97 -28.58 -59.30
CA LEU A 299 44.07 -27.45 -59.12
C LEU A 299 42.69 -27.93 -58.65
N SER A 300 42.21 -29.04 -59.21
CA SER A 300 40.93 -29.64 -58.85
C SER A 300 40.95 -30.20 -57.43
N GLU A 301 42.05 -30.86 -57.03
CA GLU A 301 42.23 -31.35 -55.65
C GLU A 301 42.28 -30.18 -54.65
N ARG A 302 43.01 -29.09 -54.98
CA ARG A 302 43.05 -27.86 -54.15
C ARG A 302 41.68 -27.18 -54.02
N LEU A 303 40.91 -27.09 -55.10
CA LEU A 303 39.55 -26.56 -55.04
C LEU A 303 38.63 -27.46 -54.21
N ARG A 304 38.85 -28.78 -54.27
CA ARG A 304 38.09 -29.76 -53.49
C ARG A 304 38.40 -29.66 -52.00
N THR A 305 39.67 -29.49 -51.60
CA THR A 305 40.05 -29.28 -50.20
C THR A 305 39.50 -27.96 -49.67
N GLN A 306 39.62 -26.86 -50.43
CA GLN A 306 39.03 -25.57 -50.06
C GLN A 306 37.50 -25.63 -49.92
N ALA A 307 36.81 -26.37 -50.78
CA ALA A 307 35.36 -26.56 -50.68
C ALA A 307 34.94 -27.40 -49.45
N VAL A 308 35.81 -28.29 -48.97
CA VAL A 308 35.58 -29.07 -47.74
C VAL A 308 35.85 -28.22 -46.50
N GLU A 309 36.91 -27.42 -46.50
CA GLU A 309 37.25 -26.50 -45.40
C GLU A 309 36.15 -25.43 -45.22
N GLY A 310 35.66 -24.84 -46.31
CA GLY A 310 34.58 -23.85 -46.26
C GLY A 310 33.22 -24.41 -45.77
N ARG A 311 33.01 -25.73 -45.75
CA ARG A 311 31.76 -26.33 -45.24
C ARG A 311 31.63 -26.22 -43.74
N GLU A 312 32.71 -26.33 -42.96
CA GLU A 312 32.64 -26.20 -41.50
C GLU A 312 32.32 -24.75 -41.11
N GLU A 313 32.98 -23.78 -41.74
CA GLU A 313 32.68 -22.36 -41.54
C GLU A 313 31.24 -22.02 -41.94
N THR A 314 30.78 -22.53 -43.09
CA THR A 314 29.39 -22.31 -43.55
C THR A 314 28.38 -22.96 -42.60
N LEU A 315 28.69 -24.12 -42.03
CA LEU A 315 27.84 -24.81 -41.05
C LEU A 315 27.73 -23.99 -39.75
N ASP A 316 28.83 -23.44 -39.26
CA ASP A 316 28.83 -22.63 -38.04
C ASP A 316 28.12 -21.29 -38.23
N ILE A 317 28.26 -20.66 -39.40
CA ILE A 317 27.44 -19.50 -39.78
C ILE A 317 25.95 -19.89 -39.82
N ALA A 318 25.58 -21.05 -40.36
CA ALA A 318 24.20 -21.50 -40.37
C ALA A 318 23.63 -21.76 -38.96
N LYS A 319 24.43 -22.30 -38.04
CA LYS A 319 24.04 -22.48 -36.63
C LYS A 319 23.82 -21.13 -35.94
N THR A 320 24.76 -20.20 -36.07
CA THR A 320 24.64 -18.86 -35.46
C THR A 320 23.43 -18.10 -36.01
N VAL A 321 23.17 -18.17 -37.31
CA VAL A 321 21.96 -17.59 -37.93
C VAL A 321 20.69 -18.20 -37.35
N ASN A 322 20.63 -19.52 -37.17
CA ASN A 322 19.47 -20.19 -36.54
C ASN A 322 19.26 -19.77 -35.08
N GLU A 323 20.35 -19.61 -34.31
CA GLU A 323 20.27 -19.10 -32.93
C GLU A 323 19.74 -17.67 -32.89
N TYR A 324 20.21 -16.79 -33.78
CA TYR A 324 19.70 -15.43 -33.90
C TYR A 324 18.24 -15.40 -34.31
N GLN A 325 17.81 -16.23 -35.26
CA GLN A 325 16.39 -16.37 -35.61
C GLN A 325 15.54 -16.82 -34.41
N ALA A 326 16.03 -17.76 -33.60
CA ALA A 326 15.33 -18.21 -32.40
C ALA A 326 15.22 -17.10 -31.34
N LYS A 327 16.30 -16.33 -31.13
CA LYS A 327 16.31 -15.14 -30.25
C LYS A 327 15.32 -14.08 -30.74
N ILE A 328 15.32 -13.77 -32.04
CA ILE A 328 14.39 -12.82 -32.66
C ILE A 328 12.95 -13.29 -32.44
N LYS A 329 12.61 -14.54 -32.77
CA LYS A 329 11.25 -15.09 -32.53
C LYS A 329 10.81 -15.04 -31.06
N ARG A 330 11.74 -15.18 -30.11
CA ARG A 330 11.45 -15.04 -28.67
C ARG A 330 11.17 -13.59 -28.30
N ILE A 331 12.00 -12.65 -28.79
CA ILE A 331 11.81 -11.21 -28.56
C ILE A 331 10.52 -10.71 -29.21
N THR A 332 10.23 -11.11 -30.46
CA THR A 332 8.98 -10.74 -31.16
C THR A 332 7.74 -11.23 -30.40
N ARG A 333 7.77 -12.45 -29.84
CA ARG A 333 6.66 -12.93 -28.99
C ARG A 333 6.50 -12.08 -27.73
N ARG A 334 7.59 -11.72 -27.06
CA ARG A 334 7.54 -10.84 -25.89
C ARG A 334 7.04 -9.44 -26.25
N LEU A 335 7.45 -8.91 -27.40
CA LEU A 335 6.98 -7.64 -27.92
C LEU A 335 5.48 -7.67 -28.21
N MET A 336 4.98 -8.73 -28.85
CA MET A 336 3.54 -8.91 -29.09
C MET A 336 2.74 -8.99 -27.79
N ALA A 337 3.27 -9.67 -26.75
CA ALA A 337 2.65 -9.69 -25.43
C ALA A 337 2.59 -8.29 -24.82
N CYS A 338 3.70 -7.56 -24.79
CA CYS A 338 3.74 -6.18 -24.29
C CYS A 338 2.82 -5.24 -25.09
N VAL A 339 2.75 -5.39 -26.42
CA VAL A 339 1.82 -4.62 -27.27
C VAL A 339 0.38 -4.93 -26.90
N SER A 340 0.03 -6.21 -26.68
CA SER A 340 -1.32 -6.60 -26.26
C SER A 340 -1.70 -6.09 -24.87
N GLU A 341 -0.76 -6.11 -23.91
CA GLU A 341 -0.94 -5.51 -22.59
C GLU A 341 -1.15 -4.00 -22.71
N LEU A 342 -0.36 -3.32 -23.52
CA LEU A 342 -0.46 -1.88 -23.74
C LEU A 342 -1.77 -1.51 -24.44
N SER A 343 -2.22 -2.30 -25.42
CA SER A 343 -3.54 -2.13 -26.04
C SER A 343 -4.67 -2.34 -25.04
N MET A 344 -4.54 -3.28 -24.11
CA MET A 344 -5.51 -3.43 -23.01
C MET A 344 -5.52 -2.20 -22.11
N TYR A 345 -4.36 -1.69 -21.71
CA TYR A 345 -4.28 -0.49 -20.87
C TYR A 345 -4.84 0.74 -21.58
N GLN A 346 -4.55 0.91 -22.87
CA GLN A 346 -5.15 1.97 -23.69
C GLN A 346 -6.67 1.86 -23.74
N ALA A 347 -7.21 0.66 -23.97
CA ALA A 347 -8.65 0.44 -23.97
C ALA A 347 -9.29 0.74 -22.59
N THR A 348 -8.63 0.37 -21.49
CA THR A 348 -9.11 0.72 -20.14
C THR A 348 -9.04 2.22 -19.87
N SER A 349 -8.00 2.91 -20.35
CA SER A 349 -7.88 4.37 -20.22
C SER A 349 -9.00 5.09 -20.96
N ILE A 350 -9.28 4.68 -22.21
CA ILE A 350 -10.36 5.25 -23.02
C ILE A 350 -11.72 5.04 -22.33
N LYS A 351 -11.98 3.85 -21.78
CA LYS A 351 -13.21 3.58 -21.04
C LYS A 351 -13.35 4.46 -19.79
N LEU A 352 -12.28 4.62 -19.01
CA LEU A 352 -12.29 5.48 -17.82
C LEU A 352 -12.44 6.97 -18.18
N GLU A 353 -11.87 7.41 -19.30
CA GLU A 353 -12.08 8.76 -19.82
C GLU A 353 -13.53 8.99 -20.26
N GLN A 354 -14.16 8.01 -20.91
CA GLN A 354 -15.59 8.04 -21.23
C GLN A 354 -16.45 8.08 -19.96
N GLU A 355 -16.22 7.19 -19.00
CA GLU A 355 -16.95 7.20 -17.72
C GLU A 355 -16.79 8.54 -16.98
N LYS A 356 -15.59 9.12 -17.02
CA LYS A 356 -15.34 10.45 -16.45
C LYS A 356 -16.15 11.52 -17.19
N ALA A 357 -16.17 11.50 -18.51
CA ALA A 357 -16.94 12.45 -19.31
C ALA A 357 -18.45 12.33 -19.02
N ASP A 358 -18.99 11.11 -19.01
CA ASP A 358 -20.40 10.83 -18.68
C ASP A 358 -20.75 11.34 -17.27
N LYS A 359 -19.86 11.15 -16.29
CA LYS A 359 -20.08 11.64 -14.92
C LYS A 359 -19.99 13.16 -14.81
N ILE A 360 -19.13 13.80 -15.59
CA ILE A 360 -19.07 15.27 -15.66
C ILE A 360 -20.36 15.82 -16.28
N GLU A 361 -20.82 15.24 -17.39
CA GLU A 361 -22.08 15.63 -18.04
C GLU A 361 -23.28 15.44 -17.10
N MET A 362 -23.37 14.29 -16.42
CA MET A 362 -24.40 14.05 -15.40
C MET A 362 -24.36 15.11 -14.28
N LEU A 363 -23.16 15.54 -13.87
CA LEU A 363 -22.98 16.52 -12.81
C LEU A 363 -23.37 17.92 -13.29
N ASP A 364 -23.03 18.29 -14.51
CA ASP A 364 -23.38 19.59 -15.08
C ASP A 364 -24.90 19.69 -15.31
N VAL A 365 -25.54 18.64 -15.84
CA VAL A 365 -27.02 18.56 -15.90
C VAL A 365 -27.63 18.63 -14.49
N ALA A 366 -27.05 17.96 -13.51
CA ALA A 366 -27.53 18.01 -12.13
C ALA A 366 -27.41 19.41 -11.51
N LYS A 367 -26.35 20.16 -11.84
CA LYS A 367 -26.20 21.57 -11.44
C LYS A 367 -27.23 22.45 -12.12
N GLU A 368 -27.45 22.32 -13.42
CA GLU A 368 -28.47 23.10 -14.15
C GLU A 368 -29.87 22.86 -13.57
N ARG A 369 -30.23 21.60 -13.27
CA ARG A 369 -31.50 21.26 -12.62
C ARG A 369 -31.61 21.84 -11.21
N LEU A 370 -30.52 21.80 -10.44
CA LEU A 370 -30.47 22.40 -9.11
C LEU A 370 -30.65 23.93 -9.18
N GLU A 371 -30.03 24.60 -10.15
CA GLU A 371 -30.20 26.05 -10.39
C GLU A 371 -31.63 26.39 -10.81
N ALA A 372 -32.29 25.51 -11.56
CA ALA A 372 -33.71 25.61 -11.90
C ALA A 372 -34.67 25.30 -10.72
N GLY A 373 -34.14 24.85 -9.57
CA GLY A 373 -34.93 24.52 -8.38
C GLY A 373 -35.57 23.11 -8.41
N GLU A 374 -35.16 22.27 -9.36
CA GLU A 374 -35.59 20.87 -9.47
C GLU A 374 -34.62 19.91 -8.76
N ALA A 375 -35.02 18.65 -8.61
CA ALA A 375 -34.17 17.64 -7.98
C ALA A 375 -32.92 17.35 -8.86
N PRO A 376 -31.70 17.34 -8.28
CA PRO A 376 -30.45 17.21 -9.07
C PRO A 376 -30.31 15.90 -9.85
N THR A 377 -30.92 14.80 -9.38
CA THR A 377 -30.90 13.49 -10.04
C THR A 377 -32.24 12.80 -9.81
N GLU A 378 -32.65 11.93 -10.74
CA GLU A 378 -33.90 11.15 -10.62
C GLU A 378 -33.93 10.25 -9.38
N ASP A 379 -32.76 9.80 -8.91
CA ASP A 379 -32.65 9.05 -7.65
C ASP A 379 -32.92 9.94 -6.42
N ALA A 380 -32.45 11.19 -6.45
CA ALA A 380 -32.72 12.17 -5.40
C ALA A 380 -34.20 12.56 -5.37
N GLU A 381 -34.85 12.67 -6.53
CA GLU A 381 -36.31 12.88 -6.63
C GLU A 381 -37.07 11.69 -6.02
N ARG A 382 -36.70 10.46 -6.39
CA ARG A 382 -37.30 9.23 -5.81
C ARG A 382 -37.05 9.11 -4.31
N GLU A 383 -35.94 9.62 -3.79
CA GLU A 383 -35.66 9.65 -2.36
C GLU A 383 -36.47 10.74 -1.64
N TRP A 384 -36.60 11.92 -2.25
CA TRP A 384 -37.48 12.99 -1.76
C TRP A 384 -38.94 12.54 -1.67
N ASP A 385 -39.46 11.87 -2.70
CA ASP A 385 -40.81 11.29 -2.69
C ASP A 385 -41.00 10.24 -1.61
N ARG A 386 -39.96 9.46 -1.31
CA ARG A 386 -39.97 8.50 -0.19
C ARG A 386 -40.00 9.24 1.15
N MET A 387 -39.28 10.35 1.29
CA MET A 387 -39.29 11.18 2.49
C MET A 387 -40.62 11.93 2.69
N GLN A 388 -41.18 12.50 1.63
CA GLN A 388 -42.51 13.12 1.61
C GLN A 388 -43.58 12.13 2.08
N ARG A 389 -43.65 10.94 1.46
CA ARG A 389 -44.59 9.88 1.88
C ARG A 389 -44.43 9.49 3.35
N ARG A 390 -43.20 9.38 3.86
CA ARG A 390 -42.93 9.09 5.29
C ARG A 390 -43.40 10.24 6.19
N ARG A 391 -43.26 11.49 5.75
CA ARG A 391 -43.71 12.67 6.47
C ARG A 391 -45.24 12.72 6.53
N ASP A 392 -45.90 12.42 5.42
CA ASP A 392 -47.37 12.40 5.33
C ASP A 392 -47.98 11.29 6.19
N ILE A 393 -47.40 10.09 6.15
CA ILE A 393 -47.81 9.00 7.05
C ILE A 393 -47.62 9.42 8.52
N ARG A 394 -46.54 10.12 8.85
CA ARG A 394 -46.28 10.59 10.21
C ARG A 394 -47.27 11.68 10.64
N SER A 395 -47.59 12.64 9.77
CA SER A 395 -48.58 13.69 10.07
C SER A 395 -49.99 13.11 10.17
N GLU A 396 -50.36 12.16 9.32
CA GLU A 396 -51.64 11.44 9.39
C GLU A 396 -51.77 10.66 10.70
N MET A 397 -50.70 9.98 11.16
CA MET A 397 -50.69 9.33 12.47
C MET A 397 -50.84 10.32 13.63
N ILE A 398 -50.24 11.51 13.54
CA ILE A 398 -50.39 12.55 14.57
C ILE A 398 -51.82 13.11 14.56
N MET A 399 -52.41 13.35 13.39
CA MET A 399 -53.80 13.83 13.26
C MET A 399 -54.80 12.78 13.76
N ARG A 400 -54.63 11.50 13.41
CA ARG A 400 -55.46 10.41 13.97
C ARG A 400 -55.38 10.35 15.48
N ARG A 401 -54.18 10.50 16.05
CA ARG A 401 -53.99 10.51 17.51
C ARG A 401 -54.66 11.72 18.15
N GLN A 402 -54.62 12.89 17.52
CA GLN A 402 -55.32 14.09 17.99
C GLN A 402 -56.84 13.98 17.86
N ASP A 403 -57.35 13.33 16.82
CA ASP A 403 -58.79 13.06 16.66
C ASP A 403 -59.28 12.00 17.65
N GLU A 404 -58.48 10.98 17.96
CA GLU A 404 -58.72 10.02 19.04
C GLU A 404 -58.72 10.73 20.42
N GLU A 405 -57.78 11.65 20.66
CA GLU A 405 -57.74 12.47 21.88
C GLU A 405 -58.93 13.46 21.97
N ARG A 406 -59.44 13.96 20.83
CA ARG A 406 -60.66 14.80 20.77
C ARG A 406 -61.95 14.01 20.93
N GLN A 407 -62.01 12.74 20.49
CA GLN A 407 -63.14 11.86 20.74
C GLN A 407 -63.14 11.30 22.17
N ALA A 408 -61.98 11.24 22.82
CA ALA A 408 -61.86 10.84 24.23
C ALA A 408 -62.34 11.92 25.23
N THR A 409 -62.53 13.17 24.79
CA THR A 409 -63.02 14.29 25.62
C THR A 409 -64.51 14.58 25.48
N THR A 410 -65.28 13.68 24.86
CA THR A 410 -66.73 13.62 25.06
C THR A 410 -67.03 12.78 26.29
N ASP A 411 -67.38 13.45 27.40
CA ASP A 411 -67.96 12.83 28.60
C ASP A 411 -69.27 12.13 28.23
N PHE A 412 -69.20 10.83 27.96
CA PHE A 412 -70.38 9.98 27.93
C PHE A 412 -70.67 9.51 29.37
N GLU A 413 -71.68 10.09 30.01
CA GLU A 413 -72.27 9.55 31.23
C GLU A 413 -72.98 8.21 30.90
N THR A 414 -72.27 7.10 31.05
CA THR A 414 -72.84 5.75 30.93
C THR A 414 -73.37 5.24 32.27
N THR A 415 -74.65 4.88 32.33
CA THR A 415 -75.32 4.18 33.44
C THR A 415 -75.10 2.66 33.43
N ALA A 416 -74.10 2.15 32.69
CA ALA A 416 -73.83 0.74 32.55
C ALA A 416 -72.93 0.20 33.67
N VAL A 417 -73.37 -0.86 34.35
CA VAL A 417 -72.58 -1.57 35.38
C VAL A 417 -71.27 -2.09 34.75
N PRO A 418 -70.10 -1.85 35.37
CA PRO A 418 -68.81 -2.29 34.83
C PRO A 418 -68.77 -3.81 34.70
N ARG A 419 -68.34 -4.30 33.53
CA ARG A 419 -68.22 -5.73 33.27
C ARG A 419 -67.12 -6.35 34.15
N PRO A 420 -67.32 -7.56 34.68
CA PRO A 420 -66.26 -8.32 35.33
C PRO A 420 -65.07 -8.53 34.37
N ASN A 421 -63.89 -8.06 34.77
CA ASN A 421 -62.67 -8.07 33.95
C ASN A 421 -61.97 -9.43 33.85
N ALA A 422 -62.63 -10.54 34.21
CA ALA A 422 -62.09 -11.88 33.99
C ALA A 422 -63.23 -12.90 33.94
N TYR A 423 -63.60 -13.36 32.74
CA TYR A 423 -64.42 -14.57 32.54
C TYR A 423 -63.57 -15.82 32.34
N MET A 424 -62.37 -15.87 32.93
CA MET A 424 -61.47 -17.03 32.83
C MET A 424 -60.87 -17.36 34.20
N PRO A 425 -60.97 -18.63 34.67
CA PRO A 425 -60.31 -19.09 35.89
C PRO A 425 -58.78 -19.00 35.79
N GLU A 426 -58.10 -18.77 36.92
CA GLU A 426 -56.65 -18.50 37.01
C GLU A 426 -55.73 -19.66 36.56
N ASP A 427 -56.27 -20.85 36.26
CA ASP A 427 -55.49 -22.05 35.93
C ASP A 427 -55.17 -22.23 34.42
N ILE A 428 -55.57 -21.29 33.55
CA ILE A 428 -55.20 -21.33 32.12
C ILE A 428 -54.19 -20.21 31.85
N ALA A 429 -52.90 -20.55 31.92
CA ALA A 429 -51.80 -19.67 31.58
C ALA A 429 -51.77 -19.37 30.07
N LEU A 430 -52.45 -18.30 29.64
CA LEU A 430 -52.15 -17.68 28.34
C LEU A 430 -50.84 -16.89 28.46
N PRO A 431 -49.88 -17.06 27.53
CA PRO A 431 -48.61 -16.36 27.60
C PRO A 431 -48.84 -14.86 27.48
N ARG A 432 -48.34 -14.08 28.45
CA ARG A 432 -48.30 -12.62 28.33
C ARG A 432 -47.43 -12.27 27.12
N PRO A 433 -47.87 -11.38 26.21
CA PRO A 433 -47.04 -10.96 25.10
C PRO A 433 -45.77 -10.31 25.65
N TYR A 434 -44.61 -10.79 25.21
CA TYR A 434 -43.34 -10.16 25.54
C TYR A 434 -43.44 -8.70 25.07
N GLY A 435 -43.15 -7.76 25.98
CA GLY A 435 -43.11 -6.33 25.63
C GLY A 435 -42.05 -6.01 24.58
N ALA A 436 -41.68 -4.73 24.45
CA ALA A 436 -40.75 -4.24 23.41
C ALA A 436 -39.36 -4.94 23.35
N MET A 437 -39.00 -5.76 24.34
CA MET A 437 -37.83 -6.65 24.32
C MET A 437 -38.24 -8.13 24.33
N ALA A 438 -38.81 -8.61 23.22
CA ALA A 438 -39.06 -10.04 23.03
C ALA A 438 -37.74 -10.79 22.79
N PRO A 439 -37.54 -11.99 23.38
CA PRO A 439 -36.39 -12.82 23.04
C PRO A 439 -36.44 -13.20 21.56
N PHE A 440 -35.41 -12.79 20.82
CA PHE A 440 -35.28 -12.98 19.38
C PHE A 440 -35.13 -14.47 19.05
N LYS A 441 -36.09 -15.04 18.32
CA LYS A 441 -35.95 -16.35 17.69
C LYS A 441 -35.18 -16.16 16.38
N PRO A 442 -33.98 -16.74 16.21
CA PRO A 442 -33.23 -16.65 14.95
C PRO A 442 -34.08 -17.20 13.81
N THR A 443 -34.23 -16.43 12.75
CA THR A 443 -34.95 -16.85 11.54
C THR A 443 -34.26 -18.06 10.94
N GLU A 444 -35.00 -19.12 10.68
CA GLU A 444 -34.46 -20.25 9.91
C GLU A 444 -34.01 -19.76 8.53
N PRO A 445 -32.80 -20.10 8.08
CA PRO A 445 -32.28 -19.61 6.83
C PRO A 445 -33.17 -20.06 5.67
N GLY A 446 -33.77 -19.09 4.97
CA GLY A 446 -34.61 -19.34 3.82
C GLY A 446 -33.86 -20.06 2.70
N ALA A 447 -34.59 -20.78 1.85
CA ALA A 447 -34.06 -21.64 0.79
C ALA A 447 -33.12 -20.95 -0.23
N THR A 448 -33.03 -19.62 -0.21
CA THR A 448 -32.14 -18.79 -1.04
C THR A 448 -30.70 -18.67 -0.51
N MET A 449 -30.40 -19.16 0.69
CA MET A 449 -29.07 -19.15 1.33
C MET A 449 -28.12 -20.28 0.89
N ARG A 450 -28.33 -20.90 -0.28
CA ARG A 450 -27.48 -22.00 -0.77
C ARG A 450 -26.17 -21.55 -1.45
N HIS A 451 -25.92 -20.25 -1.58
CA HIS A 451 -24.78 -19.73 -2.35
C HIS A 451 -23.89 -18.72 -1.60
N ILE A 452 -23.73 -18.87 -0.28
CA ILE A 452 -22.69 -18.11 0.45
C ILE A 452 -21.63 -19.10 0.95
N THR A 453 -20.57 -19.26 0.17
CA THR A 453 -19.33 -19.93 0.57
C THR A 453 -18.59 -19.06 1.58
N LYS A 454 -18.35 -19.56 2.79
CA LYS A 454 -17.51 -18.87 3.79
C LYS A 454 -16.06 -18.79 3.26
N PRO A 455 -15.40 -17.62 3.28
CA PRO A 455 -14.00 -17.53 2.89
C PRO A 455 -13.12 -18.29 3.87
N GLN A 456 -12.27 -19.20 3.35
CA GLN A 456 -11.24 -19.86 4.14
C GLN A 456 -10.09 -18.86 4.40
N PRO A 457 -9.73 -18.58 5.66
CA PRO A 457 -8.53 -17.79 5.95
C PRO A 457 -7.29 -18.56 5.49
N ARG A 458 -6.39 -17.89 4.77
CA ARG A 458 -5.10 -18.47 4.38
C ARG A 458 -4.24 -18.67 5.62
N GLU A 459 -3.69 -19.88 5.76
CA GLU A 459 -2.70 -20.19 6.78
C GLU A 459 -1.46 -19.32 6.55
N ILE A 460 -1.04 -18.63 7.61
CA ILE A 460 0.21 -17.87 7.62
C ILE A 460 1.28 -18.90 7.98
N GLU A 461 2.11 -19.26 7.00
CA GLU A 461 3.35 -19.99 7.26
C GLU A 461 4.28 -19.07 8.10
N ILE A 462 4.67 -19.55 9.28
CA ILE A 462 5.65 -18.90 10.17
C ILE A 462 7.06 -19.18 9.68
#